data_AF-A0AAJ0FKU4-F1
#
_entry.id   AF-A0AAJ0FKU4-F1
#
_cell.length_a   1.000
_cell.length_b   1.000
_cell.length_c   1.000
_cell.angle_alpha   90.00
_cell.angle_beta   90.00
_cell.angle_gamma   90.00
#
_symmetry.space_group_name_H-M   'P 1'
#
loop_
_entity.id
_entity.type
_entity.pdbx_description
1 polymer ?
#
loop_
_entity_poly.entity_id
_entity_poly.type
_entity_poly.pdbx_seq_one_letter_code
_entity_poly.pdbx_strand_id
1 'polypeptide(L)'
;MWHRNTWINSIKSKIPDWDERESMIYSKLYSTGFFVHGTQRQGPPFLRFVKYVIPALVEADTSDTETMDRIEAMVAFMDRAKEFNKQRALEQPKVCSHLQAWLKSLGRRIRESLPLKKR
;
A
#
# COMPACT_ATOMS: atom_id res chain seq x y z
N MET A 1 6.35 -18.57 7.38
CA MET A 1 6.53 -17.11 7.19
C MET A 1 6.88 -16.89 5.71
N TRP A 2 6.36 -15.87 5.03
CA TRP A 2 6.68 -15.66 3.61
C TRP A 2 8.17 -15.32 3.44
N HIS A 3 8.92 -16.16 2.72
CA HIS A 3 10.35 -15.97 2.47
C HIS A 3 10.55 -15.13 1.20
N ARG A 4 10.34 -13.81 1.35
CA ARG A 4 10.40 -12.83 0.25
C ARG A 4 11.62 -13.02 -0.65
N ASN A 5 12.82 -13.17 -0.08
CA ASN A 5 14.05 -13.29 -0.87
C ASN A 5 14.11 -14.59 -1.68
N THR A 6 13.63 -15.70 -1.12
CA THR A 6 13.54 -16.98 -1.82
C THR A 6 12.57 -16.90 -2.99
N TRP A 7 11.42 -16.25 -2.79
CA TRP A 7 10.42 -16.06 -3.85
C TRP A 7 10.94 -15.10 -4.95
N ILE A 8 11.59 -13.98 -4.59
CA ILE A 8 12.22 -13.07 -5.57
C ILE A 8 13.25 -13.82 -6.42
N ASN A 9 14.16 -14.57 -5.79
CA ASN A 9 15.18 -15.33 -6.51
C ASN A 9 14.56 -16.37 -7.44
N SER A 10 13.47 -17.01 -7.03
CA SER A 10 12.75 -17.98 -7.87
C SER A 10 12.03 -17.36 -9.06
N ILE A 11 11.70 -16.07 -9.02
CA ILE A 11 11.03 -15.40 -10.14
C ILE A 11 12.04 -14.79 -11.09
N LYS A 12 13.10 -14.16 -10.57
CA LYS A 12 14.18 -13.64 -11.40
C LYS A 12 14.81 -14.72 -12.28
N SER A 13 14.80 -15.98 -11.84
CA SER A 13 15.25 -17.11 -12.67
C SER A 13 14.26 -17.50 -13.78
N LYS A 14 12.98 -17.14 -13.67
CA LYS A 14 11.90 -17.46 -14.62
C LYS A 14 11.58 -16.31 -15.57
N ILE A 15 11.77 -15.07 -15.12
CA ILE A 15 11.47 -13.83 -15.84
C ILE A 15 12.79 -13.05 -15.95
N PRO A 16 13.54 -13.22 -17.05
CA PRO A 16 14.91 -12.68 -17.18
C PRO A 16 14.98 -11.15 -17.12
N ASP A 17 13.91 -10.46 -17.53
CA ASP A 17 13.77 -9.00 -17.56
C ASP A 17 12.96 -8.45 -16.36
N TRP A 18 12.90 -9.22 -15.26
CA TRP A 18 12.13 -8.86 -14.07
C TRP A 18 12.44 -7.44 -13.58
N ASP A 19 13.72 -7.08 -13.49
CA ASP A 19 14.14 -5.80 -12.90
C ASP A 19 13.72 -4.63 -13.79
N GLU A 20 13.82 -4.76 -15.11
CA GLU A 20 13.33 -3.78 -16.07
C GLU A 20 11.80 -3.62 -15.99
N ARG A 21 11.06 -4.73 -15.97
CA ARG A 21 9.59 -4.71 -15.89
C ARG A 21 9.11 -4.16 -14.56
N GLU A 22 9.70 -4.56 -13.44
CA GLU A 22 9.40 -4.04 -12.10
C GLU A 22 9.60 -2.52 -12.06
N SER A 23 10.72 -2.03 -12.59
CA SER A 23 11.05 -0.61 -12.63
C SER A 23 10.08 0.22 -13.50
N MET A 24 9.74 -0.28 -14.69
CA MET A 24 8.76 0.34 -15.57
C MET A 24 7.38 0.44 -14.91
N ILE A 25 6.88 -0.68 -14.37
CA ILE A 25 5.56 -0.75 -13.73
C ILE A 25 5.54 0.16 -12.51
N TYR A 26 6.59 0.14 -11.67
CA TYR A 26 6.70 1.03 -10.52
C TYR A 26 6.62 2.50 -10.95
N SER A 27 7.40 2.90 -11.96
CA SER A 27 7.45 4.28 -12.44
C SER A 27 6.11 4.75 -12.99
N LYS A 28 5.39 3.88 -13.71
CA LYS A 28 4.05 4.18 -14.22
C LYS A 28 3.02 4.31 -13.09
N LEU A 29 2.98 3.36 -12.16
CA LEU A 29 2.09 3.44 -10.98
C LEU A 29 2.36 4.71 -10.17
N TYR A 30 3.63 5.14 -10.09
CA TYR A 30 4.03 6.32 -9.33
C TYR A 30 3.55 7.60 -9.99
N SER A 31 3.82 7.76 -11.28
CA SER A 31 3.42 8.94 -12.05
C SER A 31 1.89 9.07 -12.21
N THR A 32 1.14 7.98 -12.16
CA THR A 32 -0.33 7.96 -12.28
C THR A 32 -1.06 8.11 -10.95
N GLY A 33 -0.36 8.30 -9.84
CA GLY A 33 -0.99 8.53 -8.54
C GLY A 33 -1.66 7.30 -7.95
N PHE A 34 -1.31 6.08 -8.38
CA PHE A 34 -1.82 4.84 -7.78
C PHE A 34 -1.56 4.75 -6.26
N PHE A 35 -0.50 5.43 -5.79
CA PHE A 35 -0.06 5.42 -4.41
C PHE A 35 -1.08 6.10 -3.49
N VAL A 36 -1.45 5.40 -2.42
CA VAL A 36 -2.22 5.99 -1.32
C VAL A 36 -1.25 6.68 -0.38
N HIS A 37 -1.24 8.00 -0.43
CA HIS A 37 -0.54 8.80 0.56
C HIS A 37 -1.36 8.81 1.86
N GLY A 38 -0.70 8.48 2.96
CA GLY A 38 -1.30 8.69 4.28
C GLY A 38 -1.60 10.17 4.50
N THR A 39 -2.70 10.46 5.18
CA THR A 39 -2.89 11.82 5.71
C THR A 39 -1.84 12.11 6.78
N GLN A 40 -1.60 13.39 7.12
CA GLN A 40 -0.73 13.75 8.26
C GLN A 40 -1.12 13.03 9.57
N ARG A 41 -2.37 12.56 9.67
CA ARG A 41 -2.93 11.85 10.83
C ARG A 41 -2.76 10.33 10.77
N GLN A 42 -2.46 9.75 9.61
CA GLN A 42 -2.38 8.30 9.38
C GLN A 42 -0.94 7.77 9.33
N GLY A 43 0.07 8.65 9.49
CA GLY A 43 1.48 8.24 9.48
C GLY A 43 2.04 8.03 8.07
N PRO A 44 3.17 7.31 7.92
CA PRO A 44 3.86 7.19 6.65
C PRO A 44 3.02 6.45 5.59
N PRO A 45 3.28 6.66 4.28
CA PRO A 45 2.58 5.99 3.20
C PRO A 45 2.56 4.47 3.35
N PHE A 46 1.41 3.85 3.10
CA PHE A 46 1.27 2.39 3.19
C PHE A 46 1.71 1.75 1.88
N LEU A 47 3.01 1.52 1.70
CA LEU A 47 3.55 0.99 0.42
C LEU A 47 3.24 -0.50 0.17
N ARG A 48 2.48 -1.17 1.06
CA ARG A 48 2.27 -2.62 1.00
C ARG A 48 1.46 -3.05 -0.23
N PHE A 49 0.51 -2.24 -0.70
CA PHE A 49 -0.31 -2.59 -1.87
C PHE A 49 0.56 -2.76 -3.12
N VAL A 50 1.47 -1.80 -3.33
CA VAL A 50 2.39 -1.77 -4.47
C VAL A 50 3.32 -2.99 -4.46
N LYS A 51 3.76 -3.42 -3.26
CA LYS A 51 4.58 -4.63 -3.08
C LYS A 51 3.89 -5.93 -3.48
N TYR A 52 2.57 -5.95 -3.67
CA TYR A 52 1.84 -7.11 -4.16
C TYR A 52 1.42 -6.94 -5.63
N VAL A 53 1.02 -5.74 -6.03
CA VAL A 53 0.53 -5.46 -7.38
C VAL A 53 1.63 -5.58 -8.42
N ILE A 54 2.83 -5.03 -8.17
CA ILE A 54 3.90 -5.07 -9.16
C ILE A 54 4.29 -6.52 -9.48
N PRO A 55 4.56 -7.39 -8.49
CA PRO A 55 4.72 -8.82 -8.74
C PRO A 55 3.64 -9.48 -9.57
N ALA A 56 2.36 -9.22 -9.23
CA ALA A 56 1.26 -9.84 -9.94
C ALA A 56 1.17 -9.40 -11.40
N LEU A 57 1.52 -8.15 -11.70
CA LEU A 57 1.56 -7.63 -13.06
C LEU A 57 2.74 -8.23 -13.86
N VAL A 58 3.91 -8.38 -13.23
CA VAL A 58 5.06 -9.02 -13.88
C VAL A 58 4.82 -10.52 -14.10
N GLU A 59 4.28 -11.23 -13.10
CA GLU A 59 3.95 -12.66 -13.19
C GLU A 59 2.83 -12.97 -14.19
N ALA A 60 1.92 -12.02 -14.45
CA ALA A 60 0.87 -12.20 -15.45
C ALA A 60 1.41 -12.31 -16.88
N ASP A 61 2.67 -11.92 -17.10
CA ASP A 61 3.42 -12.02 -18.35
C ASP A 61 2.64 -11.55 -19.59
N THR A 62 1.92 -10.44 -19.44
CA THR A 62 1.16 -9.83 -20.52
C THR A 62 2.03 -8.94 -21.37
N SER A 63 1.57 -8.59 -22.57
CA SER A 63 2.24 -7.55 -23.38
C SER A 63 2.34 -6.23 -22.60
N ASP A 64 3.29 -5.38 -22.97
CA ASP A 64 3.44 -4.07 -22.31
C ASP A 64 2.18 -3.21 -22.47
N THR A 65 1.53 -3.26 -23.64
CA THR A 65 0.25 -2.57 -23.88
C THR A 65 -0.84 -3.04 -22.91
N GLU A 66 -1.04 -4.35 -22.79
CA GLU A 66 -2.06 -4.90 -21.88
C GLU A 66 -1.71 -4.61 -20.41
N THR A 67 -0.42 -4.61 -20.06
CA THR A 67 0.04 -4.21 -18.73
C THR A 67 -0.33 -2.76 -18.44
N MET A 68 -0.18 -1.85 -19.41
CA MET A 68 -0.57 -0.45 -19.27
C MET A 68 -2.09 -0.30 -19.12
N ASP A 69 -2.89 -1.00 -19.92
CA ASP A 69 -4.36 -0.96 -19.82
C ASP A 69 -4.83 -1.42 -18.44
N ARG A 70 -4.21 -2.47 -17.89
CA ARG A 70 -4.47 -2.96 -16.52
C ARG A 70 -4.10 -1.91 -15.48
N ILE A 71 -2.94 -1.27 -15.61
CA ILE A 71 -2.52 -0.20 -14.71
C ILE A 71 -3.54 0.95 -14.73
N GLU A 72 -4.00 1.37 -15.90
CA GLU A 72 -4.99 2.44 -16.04
C GLU A 72 -6.32 2.08 -15.38
N ALA A 73 -6.81 0.85 -15.58
CA ALA A 73 -8.02 0.36 -14.90
C ALA A 73 -7.86 0.35 -13.38
N MET A 74 -6.69 -0.07 -12.87
CA MET A 74 -6.37 -0.07 -11.45
C MET A 74 -6.31 1.36 -10.87
N VAL A 75 -5.73 2.31 -11.60
CA VAL A 75 -5.71 3.74 -11.21
C VAL A 75 -7.13 4.30 -11.13
N ALA A 76 -7.96 4.06 -12.14
CA ALA A 76 -9.35 4.51 -12.15
C ALA A 76 -10.19 3.88 -11.01
N PHE A 77 -9.89 2.64 -10.62
CA PHE A 77 -10.45 2.04 -9.42
C PHE A 77 -9.97 2.76 -8.15
N MET A 78 -8.66 2.99 -8.02
CA MET A 78 -8.07 3.63 -6.85
C MET A 78 -8.59 5.05 -6.65
N ASP A 79 -8.80 5.81 -7.72
CA ASP A 79 -9.34 7.17 -7.61
C ASP A 79 -10.77 7.18 -7.07
N ARG A 80 -11.62 6.25 -7.53
CA ARG A 80 -12.95 6.05 -6.96
C ARG A 80 -12.89 5.62 -5.49
N ALA A 81 -11.95 4.73 -5.15
CA ALA A 81 -11.77 4.27 -3.77
C ALA A 81 -11.29 5.39 -2.84
N LYS A 82 -10.37 6.24 -3.29
CA LYS A 82 -9.90 7.43 -2.55
C LYS A 82 -11.04 8.41 -2.32
N GLU A 83 -11.83 8.70 -3.35
CA GLU A 83 -12.96 9.62 -3.23
C GLU A 83 -14.02 9.08 -2.26
N PHE A 84 -14.36 7.79 -2.37
CA PHE A 84 -15.26 7.13 -1.42
C PHE A 84 -14.72 7.21 0.02
N ASN A 85 -13.43 6.93 0.22
CA ASN A 85 -12.79 7.01 1.53
C ASN A 85 -12.84 8.44 2.09
N LYS A 86 -12.56 9.42 1.24
CA LYS A 86 -12.62 10.84 1.60
C LYS A 86 -14.00 11.22 2.13
N GLN A 87 -15.05 10.90 1.38
CA GLN A 87 -16.44 11.21 1.76
C GLN A 87 -16.90 10.48 3.03
N ARG A 88 -16.47 9.24 3.25
CA ARG A 88 -17.00 8.38 4.33
C ARG A 88 -16.18 8.46 5.62
N ALA A 89 -14.86 8.56 5.52
CA ALA A 89 -13.98 8.45 6.67
C ALA A 89 -13.27 9.77 7.04
N LEU A 90 -12.84 10.55 6.05
CA LEU A 90 -12.06 11.78 6.30
C LEU A 90 -12.95 13.00 6.52
N GLU A 91 -13.98 13.18 5.70
CA GLU A 91 -14.88 14.33 5.78
C GLU A 91 -15.96 14.19 6.86
N GLN A 92 -16.10 13.02 7.48
CA GLN A 92 -16.99 12.82 8.62
C GLN A 92 -16.29 13.13 9.94
N PRO A 93 -16.62 14.25 10.62
CA PRO A 93 -15.90 14.67 11.83
C PRO A 93 -15.99 13.66 12.97
N LYS A 94 -17.12 12.92 13.04
CA LYS A 94 -17.36 11.88 14.05
C LYS A 94 -16.44 10.67 13.87
N VAL A 95 -16.10 10.29 12.65
CA VAL A 95 -15.25 9.11 12.37
C VAL A 95 -13.80 9.41 12.76
N CYS A 96 -13.28 10.54 12.32
CA CYS A 96 -11.93 10.97 12.66
C CYS A 96 -11.75 11.19 14.17
N SER A 97 -12.74 11.78 14.86
CA SER A 97 -12.66 11.99 16.31
C SER A 97 -12.73 10.68 17.09
N HIS A 98 -13.59 9.73 16.68
CA HIS A 98 -13.63 8.40 17.29
C HIS A 98 -12.31 7.65 17.14
N LEU A 99 -11.73 7.67 15.93
CA LEU A 99 -10.44 7.02 15.67
C LEU A 99 -9.34 7.59 16.58
N GLN A 100 -9.28 8.92 16.72
CA GLN A 100 -8.31 9.57 17.62
C GLN A 100 -8.54 9.21 19.08
N ALA A 101 -9.79 9.20 19.54
CA ALA A 101 -10.13 8.80 20.92
C ALA A 101 -9.73 7.35 21.18
N TRP A 102 -10.00 6.45 20.24
CA TRP A 102 -9.60 5.06 20.32
C TRP A 102 -8.08 4.89 20.34
N LEU A 103 -7.33 5.54 19.46
CA LEU A 103 -5.86 5.51 19.44
C LEU A 103 -5.25 6.05 20.75
N LYS A 104 -5.80 7.14 21.30
CA LYS A 104 -5.40 7.65 22.62
C LYS A 104 -5.65 6.62 23.72
N SER A 105 -6.81 5.95 23.68
CA SER A 105 -7.15 4.91 24.66
C SER A 105 -6.20 3.72 24.60
N LEU A 106 -5.82 3.27 23.39
CA LEU A 106 -4.83 2.22 23.20
C LEU A 106 -3.45 2.62 23.73
N GLY A 107 -2.98 3.82 23.36
CA GLY A 107 -1.70 4.33 23.85
C GLY A 107 -1.66 4.43 25.38
N ARG A 108 -2.79 4.78 26.01
CA ARG A 108 -2.93 4.78 27.47
C ARG A 108 -2.81 3.37 28.04
N ARG A 109 -3.58 2.42 27.51
CA ARG A 109 -3.55 1.01 27.94
C ARG A 109 -2.16 0.38 27.80
N ILE A 110 -1.46 0.67 26.70
CA ILE A 110 -0.10 0.17 26.48
C ILE A 110 0.84 0.71 27.57
N ARG A 111 0.80 2.02 27.87
CA ARG A 111 1.60 2.60 28.96
C ARG A 111 1.26 2.01 30.33
N GLU A 112 -0.02 1.79 30.60
CA GLU A 112 -0.50 1.17 31.84
C GLU A 112 -0.07 -0.31 31.95
N SER A 113 0.06 -1.01 30.81
CA SER A 113 0.49 -2.42 30.76
C SER A 113 2.01 -2.61 30.82
N LEU A 114 2.80 -1.56 30.61
CA LEU A 114 4.25 -1.65 30.72
C LEU A 114 4.63 -1.66 32.21
N PRO A 115 5.40 -2.66 32.69
CA PRO A 115 5.83 -2.69 34.08
C PRO A 115 6.66 -1.44 34.38
N LEU A 116 6.36 -0.77 35.49
CA LEU A 116 7.16 0.33 36.01
C LEU A 116 8.62 -0.13 36.05
N LYS A 117 9.49 0.49 35.25
CA LYS A 117 10.94 0.34 35.43
C LYS A 117 11.24 0.73 36.87
N LYS A 118 11.60 -0.26 37.70
CA LYS A 118 12.20 -0.01 39.02
C LYS A 118 13.41 0.90 38.77
N ARG A 119 13.41 2.06 39.42
CA ARG A 119 14.56 2.96 39.50
C ARG A 119 15.69 2.27 40.27
#